data_AF-A0A2V5M693-F1
#
_entry.id   AF-A0A2V5M693-F1
#
_cell.length_a   1.000
_cell.length_b   1.000
_cell.length_c   1.000
_cell.angle_alpha   90.00
_cell.angle_beta   90.00
_cell.angle_gamma   90.00
#
_symmetry.space_group_name_H-M   'P 1'
#
loop_
_entity.id
_entity.type
_entity.pdbx_description
1 polymer ?
#
loop_
_entity_poly.entity_id
_entity_poly.type
_entity_poly.pdbx_seq_one_letter_code
_entity_poly.pdbx_strand_id
1 'polypeptide(L)'
;MAGQVSLFDEQTHAATAPRRQASRPWNEHEKLSYEKELLGFYVSGHPLDAYADVFAAKNYRPIASLGELDDRAQFKIAGAIVEVEKKLTR
;
A
#
# COMPACT_ATOMS: atom_id res chain seq x y z
N MET A 1 -46.73 0.23 -19.96
CA MET A 1 -46.77 -0.96 -19.09
C MET A 1 -45.46 -1.70 -19.32
N ALA A 2 -44.48 -1.49 -18.44
CA ALA A 2 -43.17 -2.13 -18.55
C ALA A 2 -43.33 -3.61 -18.17
N GLY A 3 -43.15 -4.50 -19.14
CA GLY A 3 -43.15 -5.94 -18.92
C GLY A 3 -41.75 -6.38 -18.51
N GLN A 4 -41.57 -6.64 -17.22
CA GLN A 4 -40.43 -7.41 -16.72
C GLN A 4 -40.52 -8.83 -17.30
N VAL A 5 -39.60 -9.18 -18.20
CA VAL A 5 -39.48 -10.54 -18.72
C VAL A 5 -38.52 -11.32 -17.83
N SER A 6 -39.13 -12.30 -17.17
CA SER A 6 -38.65 -13.58 -16.62
C SER A 6 -37.28 -13.68 -15.94
N LEU A 7 -37.35 -13.97 -14.64
CA LEU A 7 -36.26 -14.30 -13.70
C LEU A 7 -35.77 -15.77 -13.80
N PHE A 8 -36.16 -16.52 -14.84
CA PHE A 8 -35.89 -17.96 -14.99
C PHE A 8 -35.57 -18.37 -16.44
N ASP A 9 -34.59 -17.72 -17.08
CA ASP A 9 -33.98 -18.24 -18.31
C ASP A 9 -32.90 -19.28 -17.95
N GLU A 10 -33.35 -20.46 -17.54
CA GLU A 10 -32.51 -21.59 -17.14
C GLU A 10 -32.09 -22.44 -18.35
N GLN A 11 -31.39 -21.85 -19.35
CA GLN A 11 -30.67 -22.68 -20.33
C GLN A 11 -29.53 -22.00 -21.10
N THR A 12 -28.57 -21.43 -20.37
CA THR A 12 -27.12 -21.73 -20.46
C THR A 12 -26.38 -20.63 -19.71
N HIS A 13 -26.21 -20.80 -18.40
CA HIS A 13 -25.07 -20.19 -17.70
C HIS A 13 -23.75 -20.87 -18.09
N ALA A 14 -23.52 -21.11 -19.38
CA ALA A 14 -22.22 -20.76 -19.92
C ALA A 14 -22.26 -19.24 -20.00
N ALA A 15 -22.14 -18.58 -18.84
CA ALA A 15 -21.91 -17.15 -18.80
C ALA A 15 -20.75 -16.94 -19.77
N THR A 16 -21.02 -16.26 -20.88
CA THR A 16 -19.95 -15.60 -21.61
C THR A 16 -19.50 -14.51 -20.65
N ALA A 17 -18.76 -14.92 -19.61
CA ALA A 17 -18.08 -14.01 -18.73
C ALA A 17 -17.23 -13.21 -19.71
N PRO A 18 -17.44 -11.88 -19.80
CA PRO A 18 -16.70 -11.07 -20.74
C PRO A 18 -15.23 -11.42 -20.52
N ARG A 19 -14.57 -11.88 -21.58
CA ARG A 19 -13.19 -12.33 -21.49
C ARG A 19 -12.42 -11.15 -20.91
N ARG A 20 -11.94 -11.29 -19.66
CA ARG A 20 -11.19 -10.23 -18.99
C ARG A 20 -10.10 -9.80 -19.95
N GLN A 21 -10.17 -8.54 -20.38
CA GLN A 21 -9.12 -8.00 -21.24
C GLN A 21 -7.82 -8.13 -20.48
N ALA A 22 -6.81 -8.73 -21.10
CA ALA A 22 -5.49 -8.83 -20.50
C ALA A 22 -4.93 -7.42 -20.40
N SER A 23 -5.06 -6.81 -19.23
CA SER A 23 -4.39 -5.55 -18.91
C SER A 23 -2.94 -5.85 -18.52
N ARG A 24 -2.05 -4.90 -18.81
CA ARG A 24 -0.70 -4.96 -18.27
C ARG A 24 -0.79 -4.77 -16.75
N PRO A 25 -0.06 -5.58 -15.95
CA PRO A 25 0.02 -5.34 -14.52
C PRO A 25 0.64 -3.96 -14.27
N TRP A 26 0.16 -3.26 -13.23
CA TRP A 26 0.76 -2.01 -12.79
C TRP A 26 2.21 -2.24 -12.37
N ASN A 27 3.04 -1.21 -12.58
CA ASN A 27 4.37 -1.22 -11.97
C ASN A 27 4.23 -1.02 -10.44
N GLU A 28 5.28 -1.39 -9.69
CA GLU A 28 5.22 -1.34 -8.22
C GLU A 28 5.00 0.08 -7.69
N HIS A 29 5.57 1.09 -8.33
CA HIS A 29 5.45 2.48 -7.91
C HIS A 29 4.02 3.02 -8.10
N GLU A 30 3.39 2.71 -9.24
CA GLU A 30 1.99 3.03 -9.55
C GLU A 30 1.08 2.34 -8.56
N LYS A 31 1.30 1.04 -8.32
CA LYS A 31 0.51 0.26 -7.36
C LYS A 31 0.58 0.87 -5.95
N LEU A 32 1.78 1.19 -5.48
CA LEU A 32 2.00 1.83 -4.17
C LEU A 32 1.34 3.22 -4.11
N SER A 33 1.41 4.00 -5.19
CA SER A 33 0.80 5.33 -5.26
C SER A 33 -0.74 5.25 -5.16
N TYR A 34 -1.36 4.32 -5.89
CA TYR A 34 -2.80 4.08 -5.80
C TYR A 34 -3.23 3.55 -4.43
N GLU A 35 -2.44 2.68 -3.81
CA GLU A 35 -2.70 2.23 -2.44
C GLU A 35 -2.67 3.40 -1.46
N LYS A 36 -1.67 4.28 -1.56
CA LYS A 36 -1.58 5.46 -0.71
C LYS A 36 -2.74 6.41 -0.92
N GLU A 37 -3.17 6.62 -2.16
CA GLU A 37 -4.29 7.52 -2.49
C GLU A 37 -5.64 6.96 -2.00
N LEU A 38 -5.88 5.66 -2.20
CA LEU A 38 -7.17 5.04 -1.91
C LEU A 38 -7.33 4.65 -0.44
N LEU A 39 -6.27 4.13 0.18
CA LEU A 39 -6.28 3.61 1.55
C LEU A 39 -5.67 4.59 2.56
N GLY A 40 -4.82 5.50 2.11
CA GLY A 40 -4.02 6.36 2.99
C GLY A 40 -2.73 5.71 3.52
N PHE A 41 -2.51 4.43 3.25
CA PHE A 41 -1.34 3.65 3.66
C PHE A 41 -0.95 2.62 2.60
N TYR A 42 0.30 2.14 2.67
CA TYR A 42 0.81 1.11 1.77
C TYR A 42 0.55 -0.28 2.35
N VAL A 43 0.07 -1.22 1.54
CA VAL A 43 -0.28 -2.59 1.95
C VAL A 43 0.66 -3.61 1.31
N SER A 44 0.94 -3.45 0.02
CA SER A 44 1.72 -4.41 -0.75
C SER A 44 3.23 -4.34 -0.48
N GLY A 45 3.71 -3.23 0.07
CA GLY A 45 5.12 -2.98 0.31
C GLY A 45 5.32 -1.61 0.94
N HIS A 46 6.57 -1.21 1.15
CA HIS A 46 6.91 0.11 1.67
C HIS A 46 7.73 0.88 0.63
N PRO A 47 7.50 2.20 0.45
CA PRO A 47 8.36 3.03 -0.41
C PRO A 47 9.84 3.06 0.01
N LEU A 48 10.16 2.52 1.19
CA LEU A 48 11.52 2.42 1.73
C LEU A 48 12.22 1.13 1.29
N ASP A 49 11.50 0.17 0.72
CA ASP A 49 12.05 -1.11 0.28
C ASP A 49 13.08 -0.91 -0.84
N ALA A 50 12.89 0.10 -1.70
CA ALA A 50 13.86 0.52 -2.71
C ALA A 50 15.21 1.00 -2.11
N TYR A 51 15.24 1.34 -0.82
CA TYR A 51 16.41 1.81 -0.09
C TYR A 51 16.86 0.85 1.01
N ALA A 52 16.27 -0.35 1.09
CA ALA A 52 16.58 -1.35 2.10
C ALA A 52 18.09 -1.67 2.18
N ASP A 53 18.77 -1.76 1.03
CA ASP A 53 20.21 -2.00 0.95
C ASP A 53 21.04 -0.88 1.61
N VAL A 54 20.61 0.38 1.41
CA VAL A 54 21.26 1.55 2.02
C VAL A 54 21.05 1.55 3.53
N PHE A 55 19.88 1.10 3.98
CA PHE A 55 19.56 0.98 5.40
C PHE A 55 20.37 -0.13 6.09
N ALA A 56 20.51 -1.27 5.43
CA ALA A 56 21.36 -2.36 5.88
C ALA A 56 22.82 -1.92 6.00
N ALA A 57 23.35 -1.21 5.00
CA ALA A 57 24.74 -0.73 5.00
C ALA A 57 25.04 0.29 6.12
N LYS A 58 24.06 1.11 6.51
CA LYS A 58 24.23 2.19 7.50
C LYS A 58 23.74 1.82 8.91
N ASN A 59 23.44 0.54 9.14
CA ASN A 59 23.05 -0.02 10.44
C ASN A 59 21.81 0.67 11.05
N TYR A 60 20.84 1.03 10.19
CA TYR A 60 19.55 1.55 10.64
C TYR A 60 18.72 0.40 11.22
N ARG A 61 17.94 0.70 12.25
CA ARG A 61 17.09 -0.28 12.91
C ARG A 61 15.60 0.03 12.69
N PRO A 62 14.74 -1.00 12.65
CA PRO A 62 13.30 -0.81 12.52
C PRO A 62 12.76 -0.09 13.75
N ILE A 63 11.83 0.84 13.55
CA ILE A 63 11.22 1.61 14.64
C ILE A 63 10.52 0.72 15.68
N ALA A 64 10.08 -0.49 15.30
CA ALA A 64 9.50 -1.46 16.22
C ALA A 64 10.47 -1.88 17.34
N SER A 65 11.78 -1.93 17.07
CA SER A 65 12.80 -2.26 18.09
C SER A 65 13.08 -1.11 19.06
N LEU A 66 12.44 0.06 18.89
CA LEU A 66 12.66 1.20 19.77
C LEU A 66 12.25 0.90 21.22
N GLY A 67 11.21 0.09 21.42
CA GLY A 67 10.69 -0.26 22.75
C GLY A 67 11.60 -1.19 23.57
N GLU A 68 12.61 -1.80 22.94
CA GLU A 68 13.54 -2.73 23.60
C GLU A 68 14.82 -2.04 24.08
N LEU A 69 14.99 -0.74 23.82
CA LEU A 69 16.19 0.01 24.20
C LEU A 69 16.10 0.58 25.61
N ASP A 70 17.25 0.62 26.28
CA ASP A 70 17.41 1.30 27.55
C ASP A 70 17.12 2.80 27.44
N ASP A 71 16.71 3.37 28.57
CA ASP A 71 16.36 4.77 28.67
C ASP A 71 17.56 5.66 28.27
N ARG A 72 17.33 6.59 27.33
CA ARG A 72 18.35 7.45 26.68
C ARG A 72 19.38 6.78 25.75
N ALA A 73 19.16 5.55 25.30
CA ALA A 73 20.02 4.96 24.28
C ALA A 73 19.94 5.71 22.93
N GLN A 74 21.07 5.85 22.23
CA GLN A 74 21.09 6.44 20.88
C GLN A 74 20.57 5.43 19.85
N PHE A 75 19.60 5.84 19.04
CA PHE A 75 18.97 4.99 18.03
C PHE A 75 18.93 5.69 16.67
N LYS A 76 19.20 4.93 15.59
CA LYS A 76 19.17 5.41 14.20
C LYS A 76 18.01 4.76 13.47
N ILE A 77 17.06 5.58 13.03
CA ILE A 77 15.93 5.18 12.18
C ILE A 77 15.99 5.86 10.82
N ALA A 78 15.44 5.18 9.82
CA ALA A 78 15.11 5.75 8.53
C ALA A 78 13.62 5.55 8.28
N GLY A 79 13.00 6.54 7.66
CA GLY A 79 11.55 6.60 7.47
C GLY A 79 11.20 7.46 6.27
N ALA A 80 9.96 7.34 5.80
CA ALA A 80 9.41 8.26 4.81
C ALA A 80 8.74 9.44 5.54
N ILE A 81 9.02 10.67 5.11
CA ILE A 81 8.37 11.86 5.66
C ILE A 81 6.98 11.96 5.03
N VAL A 82 5.94 11.74 5.83
CA VAL A 82 4.54 11.82 5.37
C VAL A 82 3.95 13.20 5.62
N GLU A 83 4.37 13.87 6.69
CA GLU A 83 3.84 15.17 7.11
C GLU A 83 4.93 15.98 7.81
N VAL A 84 4.88 17.30 7.67
CA VAL A 84 5.79 18.24 8.34
C VAL A 84 4.96 19.27 9.11
N GLU A 85 4.89 19.12 10.43
CA GLU A 85 4.21 20.06 11.31
C GLU A 85 5.25 21.04 11.90
N LYS A 86 5.10 22.34 11.63
CA LYS A 86 5.95 23.39 12.24
C LYS A 86 5.25 23.95 13.47
N LYS A 87 5.68 23.55 14.66
CA LYS A 87 5.24 24.16 15.92
C LYS A 87 6.13 25.34 16.28
N LEU A 88 5.54 26.54 16.33
CA LEU A 88 6.19 27.73 16.83
C LEU A 88 6.06 27.75 18.35
N THR A 89 7.16 27.47 19.05
CA THR A 89 7.23 27.60 20.51
C THR A 89 7.30 29.09 20.88
N ARG A 90 6.43 29.53 21.79
CA ARG A 90 6.39 30.89 22.36
C ARG A 90 7.28 30.99 23.58
#